data_AF-A0A967LSL1-F1
#
_entry.id   AF-A0A967LSL1-F1
#
_cell.length_a   1.000
_cell.length_b   1.000
_cell.length_c   1.000
_cell.angle_alpha   90.00
_cell.angle_beta   90.00
_cell.angle_gamma   90.00
#
_symmetry.space_group_name_H-M   'P 1'
#
loop_
_entity.id
_entity.type
_entity.pdbx_description
1 polymer ?
#
loop_
_entity_poly.entity_id
_entity_poly.type
_entity_poly.pdbx_seq_one_letter_code
_entity_poly.pdbx_strand_id
1 'polypeptide(L)'
;AFMVGRIQAGLERLDRFQRAHVATGEEALGRRSRLVLLALEADLERLRRTGYVEAVEAVHFPLREIQATTDLTMLLMEGGHREQATTFLRTDVAPLLSVAESAAGELAAAIDGLTAERLAEADRIASDAATTTTVALFVALLIAGALAMVAARVLTRPLHQLSAAMSSVADGRFDPPEDLPYERADEIGGLFRAFRSMALRLADLDRMKAEFVGLASHDLKTPINVISGYAELMTEELEPSLEPRHQRILTALRDQSHTLGARVNQLLEISRIEASGLRLGLEEINLRHLAGELQRVHGEEGTRHGIRVVASVDRSAPSFLIADPDCLRTEVLGNLLANSLRFTPHGGRVDIRVSGHG
;
A
#
# COMPACT_ATOMS: atom_id res chain seq x y z
N ALA A 1 -30.73 7.36 49.60
CA ALA A 1 -31.89 6.44 49.50
C ALA A 1 -32.00 5.41 50.65
N PHE A 2 -31.25 4.29 50.67
CA PHE A 2 -31.54 3.15 51.58
C PHE A 2 -31.51 3.48 53.09
N MET A 3 -30.58 4.31 53.56
CA MET A 3 -30.50 4.65 54.99
C MET A 3 -31.63 5.57 55.46
N VAL A 4 -32.08 6.50 54.62
CA VAL A 4 -33.18 7.42 54.95
C VAL A 4 -34.52 6.68 54.97
N GLY A 5 -34.74 5.75 54.04
CA GLY A 5 -35.93 4.89 54.08
C GLY A 5 -35.99 4.02 55.33
N ARG A 6 -34.85 3.59 55.88
CA ARG A 6 -34.79 2.89 57.18
C ARG A 6 -35.15 3.80 58.35
N ILE A 7 -34.77 5.09 58.29
CA ILE A 7 -35.11 6.10 59.31
C ILE A 7 -36.63 6.37 59.30
N GLN A 8 -37.22 6.64 58.13
CA GLN A 8 -38.66 6.86 58.00
C GLN A 8 -39.47 5.64 58.48
N ALA A 9 -39.11 4.44 58.02
CA ALA A 9 -39.75 3.20 58.47
C ALA A 9 -39.50 2.88 59.96
N GLY A 10 -38.42 3.41 60.54
CA GLY A 10 -38.15 3.32 61.97
C GLY A 10 -39.07 4.22 62.79
N LEU A 11 -39.27 5.47 62.37
CA LEU A 11 -40.18 6.43 63.02
C LEU A 11 -41.64 5.94 62.99
N GLU A 12 -42.12 5.43 61.86
CA GLU A 12 -43.46 4.84 61.76
C GLU A 12 -43.65 3.59 62.65
N ARG A 13 -42.58 2.80 62.85
CA ARG A 13 -42.61 1.66 63.77
C ARG A 13 -42.62 2.12 65.22
N LEU A 14 -41.89 3.18 65.54
CA LEU A 14 -41.84 3.77 66.86
C LEU A 14 -43.22 4.30 67.30
N ASP A 15 -43.88 5.08 66.43
CA ASP A 15 -45.24 5.60 66.68
C ASP A 15 -46.23 4.45 66.94
N ARG A 16 -46.23 3.42 66.08
CA ARG A 16 -47.08 2.24 66.25
C ARG A 16 -46.81 1.50 67.56
N PHE A 17 -45.55 1.29 67.93
CA PHE A 17 -45.20 0.58 69.16
C PHE A 17 -45.57 1.37 70.41
N GLN A 18 -45.38 2.69 70.43
CA GLN A 18 -45.77 3.52 71.56
C GLN A 18 -47.29 3.57 71.75
N ARG A 19 -48.07 3.75 70.66
CA ARG A 19 -49.54 3.71 70.71
C ARG A 19 -50.05 2.34 71.17
N ALA A 20 -49.49 1.27 70.63
CA ALA A 20 -49.86 -0.09 71.01
C ALA A 20 -49.48 -0.39 72.47
N HIS A 21 -48.30 0.06 72.95
CA HIS A 21 -47.87 -0.12 74.34
C HIS A 21 -48.85 0.52 75.32
N VAL A 22 -49.25 1.77 75.08
CA VAL A 22 -50.22 2.47 75.92
C VAL A 22 -51.62 1.84 75.82
N ALA A 23 -51.99 1.28 74.66
CA ALA A 23 -53.27 0.64 74.42
C ALA A 23 -53.38 -0.81 74.94
N THR A 24 -52.30 -1.57 75.07
CA THR A 24 -52.36 -2.98 75.53
C THR A 24 -51.75 -3.17 76.92
N GLY A 25 -50.86 -2.28 77.35
CA GLY A 25 -50.08 -2.46 78.58
C GLY A 25 -48.94 -3.47 78.44
N GLU A 26 -48.66 -3.97 77.24
CA GLU A 26 -47.59 -4.96 77.03
C GLU A 26 -46.20 -4.30 77.14
N GLU A 27 -45.44 -4.63 78.18
CA GLU A 27 -44.06 -4.15 78.37
C GLU A 27 -43.11 -4.46 77.21
N ALA A 28 -43.36 -5.57 76.50
CA ALA A 28 -42.55 -5.96 75.36
C ALA A 28 -42.55 -4.90 74.25
N LEU A 29 -43.65 -4.14 74.10
CA LEU A 29 -43.77 -3.07 73.12
C LEU A 29 -42.95 -1.83 73.52
N GLY A 30 -42.91 -1.47 74.81
CA GLY A 30 -42.04 -0.41 75.33
C GLY A 30 -40.55 -0.75 75.13
N ARG A 31 -40.15 -2.00 75.39
CA ARG A 31 -38.78 -2.48 75.08
C ARG A 31 -38.46 -2.41 73.59
N ARG A 32 -39.41 -2.75 72.71
CA ARG A 32 -39.23 -2.64 71.26
C ARG A 32 -39.08 -1.18 70.80
N SER A 33 -39.80 -0.23 71.38
CA SER A 33 -39.62 1.21 71.10
C SER A 33 -38.18 1.68 71.37
N ARG A 34 -37.56 1.27 72.49
CA ARG A 34 -36.15 1.61 72.78
C ARG A 34 -35.19 1.03 71.75
N LEU A 35 -35.41 -0.22 71.32
CA LEU A 35 -34.57 -0.86 70.30
C LEU A 35 -34.65 -0.14 68.95
N VAL A 36 -35.83 0.35 68.59
CA VAL A 36 -36.02 1.15 67.36
C VAL A 36 -35.29 2.49 67.46
N LEU A 37 -35.38 3.18 68.60
CA LEU A 37 -34.64 4.44 68.84
C LEU A 37 -33.13 4.26 68.69
N LEU A 38 -32.55 3.22 69.30
CA LEU A 38 -31.12 2.92 69.17
C LEU A 38 -30.70 2.63 67.71
N ALA A 39 -31.56 1.95 66.95
CA ALA A 39 -31.30 1.69 65.54
C ALA A 39 -31.37 2.99 64.69
N LEU A 40 -32.30 3.88 65.00
CA LEU A 40 -32.43 5.20 64.37
C LEU A 40 -31.20 6.08 64.63
N GLU A 41 -30.72 6.14 65.87
CA GLU A 41 -29.49 6.88 66.21
C GLU A 41 -28.27 6.33 65.47
N ALA A 42 -28.14 5.00 65.38
CA ALA A 42 -27.03 4.37 64.66
C ALA A 42 -27.06 4.68 63.16
N ASP A 43 -28.25 4.78 62.56
CA ASP A 43 -28.42 5.11 61.15
C ASP A 43 -28.17 6.61 60.87
N LEU A 44 -28.61 7.50 61.76
CA LEU A 44 -28.28 8.93 61.70
C LEU A 44 -26.78 9.18 61.84
N GLU A 45 -26.10 8.49 62.75
CA GLU A 45 -24.65 8.62 62.94
C GLU A 45 -23.84 8.13 61.72
N ARG A 46 -24.36 7.13 60.98
CA ARG A 46 -23.76 6.72 59.70
C ARG A 46 -23.93 7.80 58.65
N LEU A 47 -25.11 8.42 58.55
CA LEU A 47 -25.35 9.53 57.62
C LEU A 47 -24.48 10.76 57.95
N ARG A 48 -24.30 11.06 59.24
CA ARG A 48 -23.42 12.14 59.71
C ARG A 48 -21.99 11.93 59.22
N ARG A 49 -21.47 10.71 59.34
CA ARG A 49 -20.13 10.34 58.84
C ARG A 49 -19.97 10.40 57.33
N THR A 50 -21.07 10.29 56.57
CA THR A 50 -21.05 10.42 55.09
C THR A 50 -21.14 11.86 54.60
N GLY A 51 -21.15 12.86 55.50
CA GLY A 51 -21.09 14.28 55.15
C GLY A 51 -22.41 15.04 55.27
N TYR A 52 -23.49 14.41 55.71
CA TYR A 52 -24.82 15.05 55.87
C TYR A 52 -25.03 15.65 57.27
N VAL A 53 -24.01 16.34 57.80
CA VAL A 53 -23.98 16.76 59.22
C VAL A 53 -25.16 17.67 59.57
N GLU A 54 -25.40 18.73 58.80
CA GLU A 54 -26.46 19.71 59.07
C GLU A 54 -27.86 19.11 58.93
N ALA A 55 -28.08 18.28 57.91
CA ALA A 55 -29.37 17.65 57.65
C ALA A 55 -29.69 16.52 58.66
N VAL A 56 -28.68 15.87 59.24
CA VAL A 56 -28.85 14.86 60.29
C VAL A 56 -29.23 15.48 61.62
N GLU A 57 -28.65 16.63 61.98
CA GLU A 57 -28.96 17.32 63.25
C GLU A 57 -30.45 17.69 63.38
N ALA A 58 -31.11 18.04 62.26
CA ALA A 58 -32.54 18.35 62.22
C ALA A 58 -33.43 17.16 62.65
N VAL A 59 -33.01 15.92 62.37
CA VAL A 59 -33.73 14.69 62.79
C VAL A 59 -33.30 14.25 64.19
N HIS A 60 -32.05 14.50 64.54
CA HIS A 60 -31.44 14.08 65.80
C HIS A 60 -32.05 14.79 67.02
N PHE A 61 -32.37 16.08 66.88
CA PHE A 61 -32.99 16.87 67.94
C PHE A 61 -34.33 16.30 68.45
N PRO A 62 -35.38 16.11 67.62
CA PRO A 62 -36.64 15.55 68.09
C PRO A 62 -36.49 14.08 68.52
N LEU A 63 -35.55 13.33 67.95
CA LEU A 63 -35.32 11.93 68.34
C LEU A 63 -34.83 11.80 69.79
N ARG A 64 -33.95 12.71 70.24
CA ARG A 64 -33.51 12.77 71.65
C ARG A 64 -34.66 13.10 72.60
N GLU A 65 -35.54 14.02 72.21
CA GLU A 65 -36.73 14.36 73.00
C GLU A 65 -37.73 13.19 73.05
N ILE A 66 -37.92 12.46 71.94
CA ILE A 66 -38.75 11.24 71.90
C ILE A 66 -38.16 10.15 72.81
N GLN A 67 -36.84 10.01 72.88
CA GLN A 67 -36.20 9.04 73.77
C GLN A 67 -36.49 9.37 75.25
N ALA A 68 -36.31 10.62 75.66
CA ALA A 68 -36.61 11.07 77.03
C ALA A 68 -38.09 10.87 77.40
N THR A 69 -39.00 11.13 76.47
CA THR A 69 -40.45 10.97 76.70
C THR A 69 -40.91 9.51 76.63
N THR A 70 -40.23 8.65 75.88
CA THR A 70 -40.50 7.20 75.86
C THR A 70 -40.28 6.58 77.24
N ASP A 71 -39.19 6.95 77.90
CA ASP A 71 -38.86 6.46 79.24
C ASP A 71 -39.90 6.89 80.28
N LEU A 72 -40.38 8.13 80.21
CA LEU A 72 -41.47 8.61 81.06
C LEU A 72 -42.81 7.91 80.78
N THR A 73 -43.11 7.63 79.51
CA THR A 73 -44.32 6.90 79.11
C THR A 73 -44.34 5.49 79.71
N MET A 74 -43.20 4.80 79.74
CA MET A 74 -43.08 3.49 80.39
C MET A 74 -43.27 3.58 81.90
N LEU A 75 -42.68 4.57 82.56
CA LEU A 75 -42.87 4.78 84.01
C LEU A 75 -44.34 5.03 84.38
N LEU A 76 -45.07 5.82 83.58
CA LEU A 76 -46.50 6.05 83.78
C LEU A 76 -47.33 4.76 83.60
N MET A 77 -46.94 3.90 82.64
CA MET A 77 -47.60 2.62 82.41
C MET A 77 -47.30 1.60 83.52
N GLU A 78 -46.05 1.53 84.01
CA GLU A 78 -45.64 0.69 85.16
C GLU A 78 -46.34 1.12 86.46
N GLY A 79 -46.56 2.43 86.65
CA GLY A 79 -47.32 2.99 87.78
C GLY A 79 -48.84 2.84 87.69
N GLY A 80 -49.36 2.19 86.63
CA GLY A 80 -50.81 2.01 86.42
C GLY A 80 -51.55 3.28 85.96
N HIS A 81 -50.84 4.36 85.65
CA HIS A 81 -51.40 5.66 85.24
C HIS A 81 -51.68 5.74 83.73
N ARG A 82 -52.45 4.78 83.22
CA ARG A 82 -52.69 4.61 81.77
C ARG A 82 -53.35 5.81 81.09
N GLU A 83 -54.29 6.48 81.75
CA GLU A 83 -54.96 7.66 81.19
C GLU A 83 -53.99 8.85 81.04
N GLN A 84 -53.09 9.02 82.00
CA GLN A 84 -52.01 10.02 81.95
C GLN A 84 -51.00 9.66 80.85
N ALA A 85 -50.60 8.39 80.73
CA ALA A 85 -49.72 7.93 79.65
C ALA A 85 -50.34 8.13 78.26
N THR A 86 -51.66 7.90 78.11
CA THR A 86 -52.39 8.13 76.85
C THR A 86 -52.44 9.61 76.50
N THR A 87 -52.68 10.47 77.49
CA THR A 87 -52.71 11.92 77.30
C THR A 87 -51.33 12.47 76.95
N PHE A 88 -50.29 12.01 77.65
CA PHE A 88 -48.90 12.37 77.41
C PHE A 88 -48.41 11.92 76.03
N LEU A 89 -48.72 10.69 75.62
CA LEU A 89 -48.39 10.20 74.27
C LEU A 89 -49.01 11.08 73.18
N ARG A 90 -50.28 11.48 73.36
CA ARG A 90 -50.98 12.32 72.36
C ARG A 90 -50.51 13.77 72.35
N THR A 91 -50.18 14.33 73.51
CA THR A 91 -49.94 15.78 73.67
C THR A 91 -48.46 16.14 73.56
N ASP A 92 -47.58 15.26 74.02
CA ASP A 92 -46.14 15.54 74.11
C ASP A 92 -45.33 14.71 73.10
N VAL A 93 -45.68 13.43 72.90
CA VAL A 93 -44.87 12.52 72.04
C VAL A 93 -45.28 12.58 70.57
N ALA A 94 -46.58 12.59 70.27
CA ALA A 94 -47.08 12.61 68.89
C ALA A 94 -46.62 13.84 68.08
N PRO A 95 -46.58 15.08 68.65
CA PRO A 95 -46.01 16.22 67.96
C PRO A 95 -44.51 16.04 67.65
N LEU A 96 -43.73 15.50 68.59
CA LEU A 96 -42.30 15.25 68.39
C LEU A 96 -42.03 14.22 67.28
N LEU A 97 -42.83 13.16 67.22
CA LEU A 97 -42.77 12.17 66.13
C LEU A 97 -43.06 12.81 64.77
N SER A 98 -44.07 13.67 64.70
CA SER A 98 -44.40 14.40 63.46
C SER A 98 -43.26 15.33 63.02
N VAL A 99 -42.59 16.01 63.96
CA VAL A 99 -41.41 16.83 63.67
C VAL A 99 -40.24 15.97 63.17
N ALA A 100 -39.99 14.82 63.81
CA ALA A 100 -38.95 13.88 63.39
C ALA A 100 -39.21 13.29 61.98
N GLU A 101 -40.46 12.94 61.68
CA GLU A 101 -40.87 12.44 60.35
C GLU A 101 -40.71 13.50 59.26
N SER A 102 -41.11 14.75 59.54
CA SER A 102 -40.90 15.88 58.63
C SER A 102 -39.42 16.12 58.36
N ALA A 103 -38.60 16.17 59.42
CA ALA A 103 -37.15 16.35 59.30
C ALA A 103 -36.49 15.19 58.52
N ALA A 104 -36.96 13.95 58.71
CA ALA A 104 -36.48 12.80 57.95
C ALA A 104 -36.85 12.89 56.45
N GLY A 105 -38.04 13.45 56.14
CA GLY A 105 -38.45 13.76 54.77
C GLY A 105 -37.59 14.83 54.11
N GLU A 106 -37.27 15.90 54.84
CA GLU A 106 -36.35 16.96 54.37
C GLU A 106 -34.92 16.43 54.14
N LEU A 107 -34.42 15.59 55.04
CA LEU A 107 -33.14 14.90 54.88
C LEU A 107 -33.12 14.02 53.61
N ALA A 108 -34.22 13.31 53.31
CA ALA A 108 -34.35 12.53 52.08
C ALA A 108 -34.22 13.41 50.84
N ALA A 109 -34.97 14.52 50.80
CA ALA A 109 -34.96 15.46 49.69
C ALA A 109 -33.59 16.13 49.50
N ALA A 110 -32.91 16.47 50.59
CA ALA A 110 -31.56 17.04 50.55
C ALA A 110 -30.53 16.05 49.96
N ILE A 111 -30.58 14.78 50.37
CA ILE A 111 -29.70 13.73 49.84
C ILE A 111 -29.95 13.49 48.34
N ASP A 112 -31.22 13.40 47.95
CA ASP A 112 -31.58 13.14 46.56
C ASP A 112 -31.20 14.32 45.65
N GLY A 113 -31.38 15.57 46.12
CA GLY A 113 -30.95 16.78 45.40
C GLY A 113 -29.43 16.85 45.18
N LEU A 114 -28.64 16.63 46.23
CA LEU A 114 -27.18 16.59 46.14
C LEU A 114 -26.68 15.47 45.23
N THR A 115 -27.32 14.29 45.30
CA THR A 115 -26.95 13.15 44.46
C THR A 115 -27.24 13.45 42.98
N ALA A 116 -28.38 14.06 42.67
CA ALA A 116 -28.74 14.45 41.32
C ALA A 116 -27.78 15.52 40.76
N GLU A 117 -27.38 16.51 41.56
CA GLU A 117 -26.42 17.54 41.17
C GLU A 117 -25.05 16.94 40.83
N ARG A 118 -24.54 16.05 41.70
CA ARG A 118 -23.25 15.37 41.48
C ARG A 118 -23.25 14.47 40.25
N LEU A 119 -24.37 13.78 39.99
CA LEU A 119 -24.50 12.96 38.79
C LEU A 119 -24.52 13.83 37.53
N ALA A 120 -25.26 14.95 37.55
CA ALA A 120 -25.31 15.90 36.44
C ALA A 120 -23.97 16.61 36.20
N GLU A 121 -23.18 16.86 37.25
CA GLU A 121 -21.81 17.36 37.14
C GLU A 121 -20.89 16.31 36.49
N ALA A 122 -20.94 15.06 36.97
CA ALA A 122 -20.15 13.96 36.41
C ALA A 122 -20.46 13.68 34.94
N ASP A 123 -21.75 13.67 34.56
CA ASP A 123 -22.19 13.45 33.18
C ASP A 123 -21.70 14.58 32.24
N ARG A 124 -21.72 15.83 32.71
CA ARG A 124 -21.19 16.97 31.94
C ARG A 124 -19.70 16.83 31.71
N ILE A 125 -18.92 16.54 32.77
CA ILE A 125 -17.48 16.32 32.66
C ILE A 125 -17.17 15.15 31.71
N ALA A 126 -17.92 14.05 31.81
CA ALA A 126 -17.75 12.89 30.95
C ALA A 126 -18.05 13.22 29.47
N SER A 127 -19.11 13.99 29.20
CA SER A 127 -19.48 14.42 27.85
C SER A 127 -18.44 15.38 27.25
N ASP A 128 -17.97 16.35 28.03
CA ASP A 128 -16.92 17.29 27.60
C ASP A 128 -15.60 16.54 27.32
N ALA A 129 -15.23 15.58 28.18
CA ALA A 129 -14.08 14.73 27.93
C ALA A 129 -14.24 13.88 26.66
N ALA A 130 -15.43 13.31 26.41
CA ALA A 130 -15.69 12.51 25.22
C ALA A 130 -15.64 13.35 23.93
N THR A 131 -16.22 14.54 23.94
CA THR A 131 -16.21 15.44 22.77
C THR A 131 -14.80 15.94 22.47
N THR A 132 -14.06 16.40 23.49
CA THR A 132 -12.69 16.89 23.32
C THR A 132 -11.74 15.81 22.82
N THR A 133 -11.82 14.59 23.35
CA THR A 133 -11.01 13.45 22.88
C THR A 133 -11.37 13.04 21.45
N THR A 134 -12.65 13.04 21.09
CA THR A 134 -13.11 12.73 19.73
C THR A 134 -12.60 13.77 18.72
N VAL A 135 -12.70 15.06 19.05
CA VAL A 135 -12.18 16.15 18.20
C VAL A 135 -10.67 16.04 18.06
N ALA A 136 -9.94 15.81 19.16
CA ALA A 136 -8.50 15.65 19.13
C ALA A 136 -8.06 14.48 18.25
N LEU A 137 -8.76 13.34 18.32
CA LEU A 137 -8.51 12.17 17.47
C LEU A 137 -8.72 12.50 15.98
N PHE A 138 -9.80 13.20 15.65
CA PHE A 138 -10.09 13.58 14.27
C PHE A 138 -9.03 14.52 13.71
N VAL A 139 -8.61 15.53 14.48
CA VAL A 139 -7.53 16.45 14.09
C VAL A 139 -6.21 15.70 13.92
N ALA A 140 -5.86 14.79 14.83
CA ALA A 140 -4.66 13.98 14.71
C ALA A 140 -4.66 13.12 13.44
N LEU A 141 -5.81 12.52 13.08
CA LEU A 141 -5.96 11.73 11.86
C LEU A 141 -5.80 12.58 10.60
N LEU A 142 -6.36 13.79 10.58
CA LEU A 142 -6.20 14.72 9.47
C LEU A 142 -4.74 15.15 9.28
N ILE A 143 -4.03 15.45 10.36
CA ILE A 143 -2.60 15.80 10.32
C ILE A 143 -1.77 14.63 9.82
N ALA A 144 -2.03 13.42 10.34
CA ALA A 144 -1.34 12.21 9.90
C ALA A 144 -1.56 11.94 8.40
N GLY A 145 -2.81 12.08 7.92
CA GLY A 145 -3.14 11.94 6.50
C GLY A 145 -2.47 12.99 5.62
N ALA A 146 -2.44 14.25 6.06
CA ALA A 146 -1.76 15.33 5.36
C ALA A 146 -0.24 15.10 5.26
N LEU A 147 0.41 14.71 6.37
CA LEU A 147 1.83 14.37 6.40
C LEU A 147 2.15 13.18 5.48
N ALA A 148 1.34 12.11 5.53
CA ALA A 148 1.50 10.96 4.65
C ALA A 148 1.38 11.35 3.17
N MET A 149 0.43 12.21 2.83
CA MET A 149 0.24 12.70 1.47
C MET A 149 1.40 13.59 1.00
N VAL A 150 1.95 14.43 1.87
CA VAL A 150 3.16 15.23 1.59
C VAL A 150 4.36 14.32 1.38
N ALA A 151 4.60 13.36 2.28
CA ALA A 151 5.69 12.39 2.16
C ALA A 151 5.60 11.58 0.85
N ALA A 152 4.41 11.12 0.48
CA ALA A 152 4.19 10.41 -0.77
C ALA A 152 4.55 11.25 -2.01
N ARG A 153 4.22 12.55 -2.00
CA ARG A 153 4.53 13.47 -3.11
C ARG A 153 5.99 13.90 -3.15
N VAL A 154 6.60 14.14 -2.00
CA VAL A 154 7.95 14.70 -1.89
C VAL A 154 9.02 13.62 -1.99
N LEU A 155 8.74 12.39 -1.51
CA LEU A 155 9.72 11.31 -1.41
C LEU A 155 9.35 10.09 -2.29
N THR A 156 8.19 9.48 -2.07
CA THR A 156 7.85 8.18 -2.68
C THR A 156 7.64 8.24 -4.19
N ARG A 157 6.95 9.28 -4.69
CA ARG A 157 6.66 9.42 -6.13
C ARG A 157 7.93 9.67 -6.96
N PRO A 158 8.84 10.61 -6.60
CA PRO A 158 10.09 10.79 -7.34
C PRO A 158 10.98 9.55 -7.34
N LEU A 159 11.05 8.80 -6.23
CA LEU A 159 11.84 7.57 -6.18
C LEU A 159 11.32 6.48 -7.12
N HIS A 160 10.00 6.34 -7.26
CA HIS A 160 9.41 5.44 -8.26
C HIS A 160 9.71 5.88 -9.69
N GLN A 161 9.66 7.18 -9.98
CA GLN A 161 10.00 7.71 -11.30
C GLN A 161 11.46 7.43 -11.66
N LEU A 162 12.38 7.65 -10.71
CA LEU A 162 13.78 7.34 -10.90
C LEU A 162 14.00 5.82 -11.11
N SER A 163 13.33 4.99 -10.31
CA SER A 163 13.43 3.53 -10.45
C SER A 163 12.93 3.06 -11.82
N ALA A 164 11.83 3.62 -12.31
CA ALA A 164 11.32 3.31 -13.66
C ALA A 164 12.31 3.74 -14.75
N ALA A 165 12.90 4.94 -14.63
CA ALA A 165 13.92 5.43 -15.57
C ALA A 165 15.21 4.59 -15.52
N MET A 166 15.60 4.10 -14.35
CA MET A 166 16.74 3.16 -14.24
C MET A 166 16.45 1.83 -14.93
N SER A 167 15.20 1.34 -14.85
CA SER A 167 14.81 0.13 -15.58
C SER A 167 14.89 0.31 -17.09
N SER A 168 14.48 1.48 -17.63
CA SER A 168 14.60 1.72 -19.08
C SER A 168 16.06 1.75 -19.55
N VAL A 169 16.97 2.27 -18.73
CA VAL A 169 18.43 2.22 -18.99
C VAL A 169 18.95 0.79 -18.97
N ALA A 170 18.47 -0.05 -18.06
CA ALA A 170 18.83 -1.48 -18.02
C ALA A 170 18.38 -2.24 -19.29
N ASP A 171 17.29 -1.81 -19.92
CA ASP A 171 16.82 -2.35 -21.20
C ASP A 171 17.61 -1.84 -22.43
N GLY A 172 18.70 -1.09 -22.23
CA GLY A 172 19.53 -0.54 -23.30
C GLY A 172 19.07 0.81 -23.85
N ARG A 173 18.06 1.46 -23.26
CA ARG A 173 17.65 2.83 -23.62
C ARG A 173 18.39 3.83 -22.75
N PHE A 174 19.53 4.32 -23.25
CA PHE A 174 20.42 5.19 -22.49
C PHE A 174 20.03 6.66 -22.46
N ASP A 175 19.03 7.07 -23.25
CA ASP A 175 18.53 8.44 -23.22
C ASP A 175 17.76 8.72 -21.93
N PRO A 176 18.22 9.66 -21.08
CA PRO A 176 17.53 9.98 -19.86
C PRO A 176 16.21 10.73 -20.15
N PRO A 177 15.08 10.34 -19.50
CA PRO A 177 13.79 11.00 -19.73
C PRO A 177 13.80 12.49 -19.35
N GLU A 178 13.32 13.35 -20.23
CA GLU A 178 13.32 14.81 -20.01
C GLU A 178 12.36 15.27 -18.91
N ASP A 179 11.33 14.48 -18.60
CA ASP A 179 10.27 14.80 -17.65
C ASP A 179 10.66 14.60 -16.17
N LEU A 180 11.89 14.17 -15.90
CA LEU A 180 12.38 14.01 -14.54
C LEU A 180 12.81 15.36 -13.92
N PRO A 181 12.56 15.58 -12.62
CA PRO A 181 12.81 16.86 -11.96
C PRO A 181 14.30 17.08 -11.61
N TYR A 182 15.15 17.24 -12.64
CA TYR A 182 16.60 17.44 -12.49
C TYR A 182 17.00 18.72 -11.75
N GLU A 183 16.16 19.76 -11.85
CA GLU A 183 16.40 21.08 -11.24
C GLU A 183 16.08 21.13 -9.74
N ARG A 184 15.55 20.03 -9.20
CA ARG A 184 15.23 19.93 -7.78
C ARG A 184 16.50 20.17 -6.93
N ALA A 185 16.37 21.04 -5.92
CA ALA A 185 17.52 21.56 -5.16
C ALA A 185 17.89 20.73 -3.91
N ASP A 186 17.26 19.58 -3.71
CA ASP A 186 17.52 18.70 -2.57
C ASP A 186 18.38 17.47 -2.96
N GLU A 187 18.58 16.56 -2.02
CA GLU A 187 19.33 15.32 -2.20
C GLU A 187 18.73 14.42 -3.28
N ILE A 188 17.39 14.42 -3.42
CA ILE A 188 16.69 13.67 -4.46
C ILE A 188 17.00 14.26 -5.84
N GLY A 189 17.03 15.58 -5.97
CA GLY A 189 17.50 16.25 -7.18
C GLY A 189 18.97 15.96 -7.50
N GLY A 190 19.82 15.88 -6.47
CA GLY A 190 21.20 15.41 -6.59
C GLY A 190 21.29 14.02 -7.22
N LEU A 191 20.45 13.09 -6.76
CA LEU A 191 20.36 11.73 -7.29
C LEU A 191 19.90 11.71 -8.77
N PHE A 192 18.89 12.52 -9.13
CA PHE A 192 18.46 12.64 -10.53
C PHE A 192 19.57 13.16 -11.44
N ARG A 193 20.34 14.17 -11.00
CA ARG A 193 21.47 14.69 -11.78
C ARG A 193 22.59 13.66 -11.94
N ALA A 194 22.91 12.91 -10.89
CA ALA A 194 23.87 11.82 -10.95
C ALA A 194 23.42 10.73 -11.94
N PHE A 195 22.14 10.32 -11.88
CA PHE A 195 21.55 9.39 -12.84
C PHE A 195 21.63 9.91 -14.28
N ARG A 196 21.25 11.17 -14.52
CA ARG A 196 21.33 11.78 -15.86
C ARG A 196 22.75 11.75 -16.41
N SER A 197 23.74 12.10 -15.58
CA SER A 197 25.14 12.05 -16.00
C SER A 197 25.61 10.63 -16.31
N MET A 198 25.15 9.62 -15.57
CA MET A 198 25.47 8.22 -15.85
C MET A 198 24.85 7.77 -17.17
N ALA A 199 23.56 8.07 -17.37
CA ALA A 199 22.80 7.70 -18.58
C ALA A 199 23.43 8.31 -19.85
N LEU A 200 23.73 9.62 -19.82
CA LEU A 200 24.40 10.31 -20.93
C LEU A 200 25.77 9.71 -21.27
N ARG A 201 26.58 9.37 -20.25
CA ARG A 201 27.88 8.73 -20.49
C ARG A 201 27.72 7.35 -21.12
N LEU A 202 26.68 6.61 -20.75
CA LEU A 202 26.40 5.30 -21.31
C LEU A 202 25.93 5.41 -22.77
N ALA A 203 25.09 6.41 -23.07
CA ALA A 203 24.67 6.74 -24.44
C ALA A 203 25.87 7.14 -25.31
N ASP A 204 26.79 7.97 -24.79
CA ASP A 204 28.01 8.35 -25.49
C ASP A 204 28.93 7.14 -25.76
N LEU A 205 29.07 6.23 -24.78
CA LEU A 205 29.85 5.00 -24.95
C LEU A 205 29.24 4.09 -26.02
N ASP A 206 27.92 3.94 -26.03
CA ASP A 206 27.21 3.15 -27.03
C ASP A 206 27.37 3.74 -28.44
N ARG A 207 27.25 5.07 -28.57
CA ARG A 207 27.52 5.79 -29.84
C ARG A 207 28.95 5.59 -30.31
N MET A 208 29.93 5.71 -29.41
CA MET A 208 31.35 5.48 -29.75
C MET A 208 31.62 4.03 -30.15
N LYS A 209 30.98 3.06 -29.50
CA LYS A 209 31.03 1.64 -29.90
C LYS A 209 30.51 1.47 -31.33
N ALA A 210 29.36 2.06 -31.65
CA ALA A 210 28.77 1.98 -32.99
C ALA A 210 29.67 2.62 -34.07
N GLU A 211 30.23 3.80 -33.78
CA GLU A 211 31.15 4.50 -34.68
C GLU A 211 32.44 3.68 -34.93
N PHE A 212 33.02 3.12 -33.85
CA PHE A 212 34.20 2.26 -33.95
C PHE A 212 33.94 1.02 -34.82
N VAL A 213 32.81 0.33 -34.62
CA VAL A 213 32.45 -0.84 -35.43
C VAL A 213 32.27 -0.43 -36.90
N GLY A 214 31.63 0.71 -37.17
CA GLY A 214 31.46 1.23 -38.52
C GLY A 214 32.79 1.50 -39.22
N LEU A 215 33.71 2.19 -38.55
CA LEU A 215 35.04 2.50 -39.07
C LEU A 215 35.86 1.24 -39.31
N ALA A 216 35.93 0.34 -38.31
CA ALA A 216 36.63 -0.93 -38.42
C ALA A 216 36.09 -1.79 -39.59
N SER A 217 34.78 -1.71 -39.86
CA SER A 217 34.17 -2.42 -40.99
C SER A 217 34.72 -1.97 -42.33
N HIS A 218 34.78 -0.66 -42.53
CA HIS A 218 35.28 -0.08 -43.77
C HIS A 218 36.78 -0.36 -43.96
N ASP A 219 37.56 -0.16 -42.89
CA ASP A 219 39.02 -0.22 -42.95
C ASP A 219 39.57 -1.65 -43.02
N LEU A 220 38.82 -2.66 -42.56
CA LEU A 220 39.17 -4.07 -42.73
C LEU A 220 38.71 -4.64 -44.07
N LYS A 221 37.56 -4.21 -44.60
CA LYS A 221 37.03 -4.69 -45.88
C LYS A 221 37.94 -4.36 -47.05
N THR A 222 38.53 -3.16 -47.04
CA THR A 222 39.44 -2.69 -48.11
C THR A 222 40.68 -3.59 -48.28
N PRO A 223 41.54 -3.81 -47.26
CA PRO A 223 42.73 -4.64 -47.41
C PRO A 223 42.39 -6.12 -47.67
N ILE A 224 41.30 -6.64 -47.11
CA ILE A 224 40.85 -8.01 -47.39
C ILE A 224 40.47 -8.16 -48.87
N ASN A 225 39.70 -7.23 -49.43
CA ASN A 225 39.33 -7.25 -50.84
C ASN A 225 40.56 -7.15 -51.75
N VAL A 226 41.56 -6.36 -51.37
CA VAL A 226 42.83 -6.27 -52.10
C VAL A 226 43.59 -7.60 -52.07
N ILE A 227 43.71 -8.24 -50.90
CA ILE A 227 44.37 -9.55 -50.76
C ILE A 227 43.63 -10.63 -51.57
N SER A 228 42.30 -10.68 -51.46
CA SER A 228 41.47 -11.61 -52.24
C SER A 228 41.62 -11.35 -53.74
N GLY A 229 41.57 -10.10 -54.20
CA GLY A 229 41.73 -9.75 -55.61
C GLY A 229 43.11 -10.11 -56.17
N TYR A 230 44.19 -9.88 -55.41
CA TYR A 230 45.52 -10.33 -55.83
C TYR A 230 45.64 -11.86 -55.83
N ALA A 231 45.02 -12.56 -54.88
CA ALA A 231 45.01 -14.02 -54.86
C ALA A 231 44.21 -14.59 -56.04
N GLU A 232 43.10 -13.96 -56.43
CA GLU A 232 42.33 -14.29 -57.64
C GLU A 232 43.16 -14.07 -58.91
N LEU A 233 43.75 -12.89 -59.09
CA LEU A 233 44.61 -12.57 -60.23
C LEU A 233 45.81 -13.52 -60.36
N MET A 234 46.49 -13.81 -59.25
CA MET A 234 47.58 -14.79 -59.25
C MET A 234 47.09 -16.19 -59.64
N THR A 235 45.87 -16.56 -59.25
CA THR A 235 45.30 -17.85 -59.64
C THR A 235 44.98 -17.86 -61.13
N GLU A 236 44.35 -16.82 -61.66
CA GLU A 236 44.00 -16.74 -63.09
C GLU A 236 45.24 -16.67 -64.00
N GLU A 237 46.26 -15.88 -63.63
CA GLU A 237 47.42 -15.63 -64.48
C GLU A 237 48.54 -16.65 -64.32
N LEU A 238 48.80 -17.15 -63.10
CA LEU A 238 50.00 -17.96 -62.81
C LEU A 238 49.72 -19.46 -62.66
N GLU A 239 48.49 -19.85 -62.27
CA GLU A 239 48.12 -21.27 -62.05
C GLU A 239 48.51 -22.21 -63.20
N PRO A 240 48.35 -21.86 -64.50
CA PRO A 240 48.72 -22.74 -65.61
C PRO A 240 50.23 -23.03 -65.71
N SER A 241 51.05 -22.14 -65.15
CA SER A 241 52.52 -22.17 -65.22
C SER A 241 53.21 -22.60 -63.92
N LEU A 242 52.44 -22.81 -62.84
CA LEU A 242 52.96 -23.17 -61.53
C LEU A 242 53.08 -24.70 -61.37
N GLU A 243 54.11 -25.15 -60.63
CA GLU A 243 54.19 -26.55 -60.20
C GLU A 243 52.97 -26.93 -59.32
N PRO A 244 52.53 -28.21 -59.33
CA PRO A 244 51.34 -28.66 -58.59
C PRO A 244 51.36 -28.33 -57.09
N ARG A 245 52.55 -28.26 -56.48
CA ARG A 245 52.71 -27.86 -55.07
C ARG A 245 52.36 -26.39 -54.84
N HIS A 246 52.75 -25.51 -55.75
CA HIS A 246 52.52 -24.07 -55.64
C HIS A 246 51.08 -23.71 -55.99
N GLN A 247 50.46 -24.44 -56.93
CA GLN A 247 49.01 -24.35 -57.20
C GLN A 247 48.21 -24.61 -55.92
N ARG A 248 48.47 -25.72 -55.22
CA ARG A 248 47.79 -26.05 -53.95
C ARG A 248 47.96 -24.98 -52.87
N ILE A 249 49.15 -24.38 -52.77
CA ILE A 249 49.43 -23.30 -51.81
C ILE A 249 48.62 -22.05 -52.17
N LEU A 250 48.59 -21.68 -53.46
CA LEU A 250 47.87 -20.51 -53.96
C LEU A 250 46.35 -20.67 -53.78
N THR A 251 45.80 -21.84 -54.11
CA THR A 251 44.39 -22.18 -53.86
C THR A 251 44.07 -22.08 -52.37
N ALA A 252 44.91 -22.65 -51.50
CA ALA A 252 44.72 -22.58 -50.05
C ALA A 252 44.77 -21.13 -49.52
N LEU A 253 45.66 -20.30 -50.05
CA LEU A 253 45.80 -18.90 -49.66
C LEU A 253 44.59 -18.06 -50.10
N ARG A 254 44.09 -18.27 -51.31
CA ARG A 254 42.86 -17.67 -51.83
C ARG A 254 41.65 -18.07 -50.97
N ASP A 255 41.45 -19.37 -50.77
CA ASP A 255 40.31 -19.91 -50.02
C ASP A 255 40.33 -19.41 -48.55
N GLN A 256 41.52 -19.28 -47.96
CA GLN A 256 41.67 -18.75 -46.61
C GLN A 256 41.46 -17.24 -46.52
N SER A 257 41.83 -16.49 -47.56
CA SER A 257 41.56 -15.04 -47.65
C SER A 257 40.05 -14.77 -47.74
N HIS A 258 39.32 -15.54 -48.55
CA HIS A 258 37.85 -15.47 -48.58
C HIS A 258 37.23 -15.86 -47.24
N THR A 259 37.71 -16.93 -46.61
CA THR A 259 37.20 -17.38 -45.30
C THR A 259 37.42 -16.31 -44.22
N LEU A 260 38.59 -15.65 -44.22
CA LEU A 260 38.88 -14.55 -43.30
C LEU A 260 37.96 -13.36 -43.57
N GLY A 261 37.78 -12.97 -44.83
CA GLY A 261 36.88 -11.89 -45.21
C GLY A 261 35.43 -12.13 -44.79
N ALA A 262 34.93 -13.35 -45.01
CA ALA A 262 33.59 -13.74 -44.58
C ALA A 262 33.43 -13.65 -43.06
N ARG A 263 34.40 -14.16 -42.28
CA ARG A 263 34.35 -14.12 -40.80
C ARG A 263 34.44 -12.70 -40.25
N VAL A 264 35.32 -11.89 -40.81
CA VAL A 264 35.49 -10.49 -40.41
C VAL A 264 34.21 -9.70 -40.70
N ASN A 265 33.66 -9.83 -41.91
CA ASN A 265 32.38 -9.19 -42.25
C ASN A 265 31.26 -9.64 -41.30
N GLN A 266 31.12 -10.94 -41.04
CA GLN A 266 30.08 -11.46 -40.16
C GLN A 266 30.23 -10.94 -38.71
N LEU A 267 31.45 -10.88 -38.18
CA LEU A 267 31.71 -10.33 -36.83
C LEU A 267 31.35 -8.84 -36.75
N LEU A 268 31.75 -8.07 -37.76
CA LEU A 268 31.49 -6.64 -37.84
C LEU A 268 30.00 -6.34 -38.02
N GLU A 269 29.30 -7.14 -38.81
CA GLU A 269 27.87 -7.05 -39.03
C GLU A 269 27.10 -7.34 -37.74
N ILE A 270 27.44 -8.41 -37.01
CA ILE A 270 26.89 -8.70 -35.68
C ILE A 270 27.17 -7.53 -34.72
N SER A 271 28.40 -7.03 -34.69
CA SER A 271 28.79 -5.92 -33.82
C SER A 271 28.02 -4.64 -34.16
N ARG A 272 27.68 -4.42 -35.44
CA ARG A 272 26.92 -3.27 -35.91
C ARG A 272 25.46 -3.36 -35.48
N ILE A 273 24.88 -4.55 -35.61
CA ILE A 273 23.52 -4.87 -35.15
C ILE A 273 23.42 -4.63 -33.64
N GLU A 274 24.39 -5.09 -32.85
CA GLU A 274 24.41 -4.91 -31.41
C GLU A 274 24.60 -3.46 -30.95
N ALA A 275 25.39 -2.66 -31.69
CA ALA A 275 25.76 -1.31 -31.28
C ALA A 275 24.79 -0.22 -31.76
N SER A 276 24.00 -0.46 -32.82
CA SER A 276 23.16 0.58 -33.41
C SER A 276 21.72 0.13 -33.72
N GLY A 277 21.41 -1.14 -33.47
CA GLY A 277 20.21 -1.78 -33.98
C GLY A 277 20.23 -1.90 -35.51
N LEU A 278 19.30 -2.67 -36.05
CA LEU A 278 19.11 -2.76 -37.50
C LEU A 278 18.27 -1.55 -37.97
N ARG A 279 18.90 -0.51 -38.53
CA ARG A 279 18.17 0.60 -39.16
C ARG A 279 17.75 0.17 -40.57
N LEU A 280 16.51 -0.30 -40.69
CA LEU A 280 15.93 -0.71 -41.96
C LEU A 280 15.37 0.51 -42.72
N GLY A 281 15.81 0.72 -43.95
CA GLY A 281 15.22 1.67 -44.89
C GLY A 281 13.99 1.06 -45.53
N LEU A 282 12.83 1.13 -44.85
CA LEU A 282 11.61 0.49 -45.33
C LEU A 282 11.07 1.18 -46.60
N GLU A 283 10.94 0.41 -47.68
CA GLU A 283 10.40 0.85 -48.98
C GLU A 283 9.36 -0.16 -49.51
N GLU A 284 8.48 0.29 -50.42
CA GLU A 284 7.55 -0.61 -51.11
C GLU A 284 8.26 -1.40 -52.22
N ILE A 285 8.36 -2.71 -52.04
CA ILE A 285 9.01 -3.63 -52.98
C ILE A 285 7.95 -4.40 -53.77
N ASN A 286 8.00 -4.32 -55.10
CA ASN A 286 7.17 -5.14 -55.96
C ASN A 286 7.65 -6.60 -55.98
N LEU A 287 6.82 -7.53 -55.49
CA LEU A 287 7.24 -8.93 -55.32
C LEU A 287 7.49 -9.67 -56.66
N ARG A 288 6.80 -9.30 -57.74
CA ARG A 288 7.08 -9.86 -59.07
C ARG A 288 8.43 -9.39 -59.61
N HIS A 289 8.74 -8.12 -59.41
CA HIS A 289 10.03 -7.57 -59.82
C HIS A 289 11.17 -8.25 -59.04
N LEU A 290 11.05 -8.32 -57.71
CA LEU A 290 12.04 -8.97 -56.84
C LEU A 290 12.26 -10.44 -57.25
N ALA A 291 11.19 -11.21 -57.46
CA ALA A 291 11.31 -12.61 -57.88
C ALA A 291 11.97 -12.76 -59.27
N GLY A 292 11.68 -11.86 -60.20
CA GLY A 292 12.31 -11.81 -61.51
C GLY A 292 13.80 -11.50 -61.45
N GLU A 293 14.20 -10.56 -60.59
CA GLU A 293 15.61 -10.24 -60.37
C GLU A 293 16.38 -11.38 -59.72
N LEU A 294 15.83 -12.01 -58.67
CA LEU A 294 16.46 -13.17 -58.02
C LEU A 294 16.63 -14.34 -59.00
N GLN A 295 15.62 -14.60 -59.83
CA GLN A 295 15.70 -15.61 -60.89
C GLN A 295 16.81 -15.30 -61.88
N ARG A 296 16.97 -14.03 -62.28
CA ARG A 296 17.99 -13.62 -63.25
C ARG A 296 19.39 -13.79 -62.66
N VAL A 297 19.63 -13.24 -61.47
CA VAL A 297 20.95 -13.25 -60.82
C VAL A 297 21.38 -14.67 -60.45
N HIS A 298 20.53 -15.42 -59.77
CA HIS A 298 20.89 -16.76 -59.29
C HIS A 298 20.64 -17.86 -60.33
N GLY A 299 19.86 -17.60 -61.38
CA GLY A 299 19.65 -18.54 -62.48
C GLY A 299 20.90 -18.73 -63.34
N GLU A 300 21.65 -17.66 -63.61
CA GLU A 300 22.95 -17.75 -64.30
C GLU A 300 23.94 -18.58 -63.47
N GLU A 301 24.01 -18.30 -62.16
CA GLU A 301 24.91 -19.00 -61.25
C GLU A 301 24.53 -20.48 -61.08
N GLY A 302 23.23 -20.78 -60.96
CA GLY A 302 22.73 -22.15 -60.93
C GLY A 302 23.04 -22.92 -62.22
N THR A 303 22.93 -22.27 -63.39
CA THR A 303 23.24 -22.90 -64.68
C THR A 303 24.71 -23.34 -64.77
N ARG A 304 25.65 -22.53 -64.25
CA ARG A 304 27.07 -22.89 -64.17
C ARG A 304 27.31 -24.14 -63.29
N HIS A 305 26.48 -24.34 -62.28
CA HIS A 305 26.55 -25.47 -61.36
C HIS A 305 25.66 -26.66 -61.78
N GLY A 306 25.00 -26.58 -62.94
CA GLY A 306 24.06 -27.61 -63.41
C GLY A 306 22.78 -27.73 -62.60
N ILE A 307 22.37 -26.65 -61.91
CA ILE A 307 21.18 -26.57 -61.04
C ILE A 307 20.15 -25.66 -61.69
N ARG A 308 18.89 -26.11 -61.76
CA ARG A 308 17.79 -25.29 -62.29
C ARG A 308 17.18 -24.43 -61.18
N VAL A 309 17.29 -23.11 -61.28
CA VAL A 309 16.59 -22.16 -60.40
C VAL A 309 15.26 -21.74 -61.06
N VAL A 310 14.16 -21.71 -60.31
CA VAL A 310 12.85 -21.26 -60.80
C VAL A 310 12.17 -20.36 -59.77
N ALA A 311 11.79 -19.15 -60.15
CA ALA A 311 11.00 -18.24 -59.32
C ALA A 311 9.54 -18.14 -59.79
N SER A 312 8.62 -18.15 -58.82
CA SER A 312 7.17 -18.05 -59.06
C SER A 312 6.49 -17.20 -57.99
N VAL A 313 5.58 -16.33 -58.42
CA VAL A 313 4.75 -15.50 -57.53
C VAL A 313 3.29 -15.88 -57.76
N ASP A 314 2.68 -16.44 -56.72
CA ASP A 314 1.30 -16.90 -56.72
C ASP A 314 0.31 -15.71 -56.73
N ARG A 315 -0.92 -15.95 -57.21
CA ARG A 315 -1.98 -14.94 -57.24
C ARG A 315 -2.44 -14.53 -55.84
N SER A 316 -2.23 -15.41 -54.86
CA SER A 316 -2.50 -15.16 -53.45
C SER A 316 -1.54 -14.14 -52.82
N ALA A 317 -0.38 -13.88 -53.44
CA ALA A 317 0.62 -12.98 -52.89
C ALA A 317 0.23 -11.50 -53.07
N PRO A 318 0.51 -10.64 -52.08
CA PRO A 318 0.34 -9.19 -52.24
C PRO A 318 1.24 -8.67 -53.36
N SER A 319 0.84 -7.56 -54.01
CA SER A 319 1.64 -6.97 -55.08
C SER A 319 2.92 -6.29 -54.56
N PHE A 320 2.86 -5.78 -53.33
CA PHE A 320 3.94 -5.03 -52.68
C PHE A 320 4.20 -5.55 -51.26
N LEU A 321 5.45 -5.46 -50.83
CA LEU A 321 5.93 -5.74 -49.48
C LEU A 321 6.71 -4.53 -48.98
N ILE A 322 6.44 -4.08 -47.76
CA ILE A 322 7.25 -3.05 -47.11
C ILE A 322 8.42 -3.73 -46.42
N ALA A 323 9.63 -3.51 -46.92
CA ALA A 323 10.88 -4.02 -46.33
C ALA A 323 12.06 -3.17 -46.81
N ASP A 324 13.23 -3.38 -46.22
CA ASP A 324 14.48 -2.84 -46.75
C ASP A 324 14.90 -3.66 -47.98
N PRO A 325 14.97 -3.06 -49.20
CA PRO A 325 15.24 -3.79 -50.43
C PRO A 325 16.60 -4.47 -50.46
N ASP A 326 17.62 -3.82 -49.91
CA ASP A 326 18.99 -4.31 -49.95
C ASP A 326 19.22 -5.43 -48.93
N CYS A 327 18.69 -5.26 -47.71
CA CYS A 327 18.73 -6.30 -46.67
C CYS A 327 17.93 -7.53 -47.10
N LEU A 328 16.69 -7.36 -47.59
CA LEU A 328 15.86 -8.49 -48.02
C LEU A 328 16.49 -9.24 -49.19
N ARG A 329 16.95 -8.52 -50.22
CA ARG A 329 17.50 -9.12 -51.44
C ARG A 329 18.85 -9.80 -51.18
N THR A 330 19.78 -9.11 -50.51
CA THR A 330 21.18 -9.53 -50.46
C THR A 330 21.49 -10.35 -49.22
N GLU A 331 21.11 -9.85 -48.04
CA GLU A 331 21.46 -10.48 -46.76
C GLU A 331 20.55 -11.65 -46.41
N VAL A 332 19.25 -11.54 -46.69
CA VAL A 332 18.28 -12.60 -46.40
C VAL A 332 18.21 -13.59 -47.58
N LEU A 333 17.68 -13.15 -48.72
CA LEU A 333 17.39 -14.04 -49.84
C LEU A 333 18.68 -14.48 -50.55
N GLY A 334 19.65 -13.58 -50.72
CA GLY A 334 20.96 -13.90 -51.31
C GLY A 334 21.69 -15.00 -50.54
N ASN A 335 21.76 -14.91 -49.21
CA ASN A 335 22.38 -15.95 -48.38
C ASN A 335 21.64 -17.29 -48.46
N LEU A 336 20.30 -17.27 -48.41
CA LEU A 336 19.50 -18.49 -48.54
C LEU A 336 19.68 -19.16 -49.90
N LEU A 337 19.72 -18.38 -50.98
CA LEU A 337 19.91 -18.89 -52.34
C LEU A 337 21.34 -19.39 -52.56
N ALA A 338 22.35 -18.68 -52.06
CA ALA A 338 23.74 -19.14 -52.11
C ALA A 338 23.91 -20.47 -51.38
N ASN A 339 23.33 -20.62 -50.18
CA ASN A 339 23.31 -21.90 -49.47
C ASN A 339 22.56 -22.97 -50.27
N SER A 340 21.39 -22.64 -50.83
CA SER A 340 20.59 -23.59 -51.60
C SER A 340 21.37 -24.13 -52.81
N LEU A 341 22.08 -23.27 -53.54
CA LEU A 341 22.93 -23.66 -54.66
C LEU A 341 24.12 -24.52 -54.21
N ARG A 342 24.75 -24.17 -53.08
CA ARG A 342 25.90 -24.91 -52.54
C ARG A 342 25.56 -26.34 -52.10
N PHE A 343 24.38 -26.55 -51.54
CA PHE A 343 23.95 -27.85 -50.99
C PHE A 343 23.09 -28.69 -51.95
N THR A 344 22.71 -28.14 -53.09
CA THR A 344 21.94 -28.88 -54.11
C THR A 344 22.91 -29.61 -55.05
N PRO A 345 22.77 -30.93 -55.24
CA PRO A 345 23.62 -31.69 -56.16
C PRO A 345 23.37 -31.34 -57.64
N HIS A 346 24.35 -31.62 -58.49
CA HIS A 346 24.27 -31.38 -59.93
C HIS A 346 23.04 -32.07 -60.55
N GLY A 347 22.30 -31.36 -61.42
CA GLY A 347 21.02 -31.80 -61.98
C GLY A 347 19.81 -31.52 -61.07
N GLY A 348 20.03 -30.95 -59.88
CA GLY A 348 18.98 -30.57 -58.94
C GLY A 348 18.22 -29.30 -59.33
N ARG A 349 17.28 -28.91 -58.46
CA ARG A 349 16.39 -27.76 -58.66
C ARG A 349 16.21 -26.96 -57.38
N VAL A 350 16.21 -25.63 -57.48
CA VAL A 350 15.89 -24.69 -56.41
C VAL A 350 14.66 -23.88 -56.82
N ASP A 351 13.62 -23.89 -55.99
CA ASP A 351 12.35 -23.22 -56.24
C ASP A 351 12.15 -22.03 -55.28
N ILE A 352 11.96 -20.83 -55.85
CA ILE A 352 11.58 -19.62 -55.12
C ILE A 352 10.07 -19.43 -55.32
N ARG A 353 9.28 -19.60 -54.25
CA ARG A 353 7.82 -19.43 -54.31
C ARG A 353 7.37 -18.36 -53.33
N VAL A 354 6.70 -17.34 -53.86
CA VAL A 354 6.07 -16.27 -53.07
C VAL A 354 4.57 -16.48 -53.08
N SER A 355 3.97 -16.65 -51.91
CA SER A 355 2.52 -16.85 -51.72
C SER A 355 2.04 -16.05 -50.52
N GLY A 356 0.80 -15.55 -50.56
CA GLY A 356 0.19 -14.88 -49.42
C GLY A 356 -0.32 -15.91 -48.40
N HIS A 357 -0.17 -15.61 -47.11
CA HIS A 357 -1.01 -16.23 -46.10
C HIS A 357 -2.31 -15.43 -46.06
N GLY A 358 -3.42 -16.10 -46.39
CA GLY A 358 -4.76 -15.51 -46.36
C GLY A 358 -5.19 -15.11 -44.96
#